data_AF-A0A4U9RKH2-F1
#
_entry.id   AF-A0A4U9RKH2-F1
#
_cell.length_a   1.000
_cell.length_b   1.000
_cell.length_c   1.000
_cell.angle_alpha   90.00
_cell.angle_beta   90.00
_cell.angle_gamma   90.00
#
_symmetry.space_group_name_H-M   'P 1'
#
loop_
_entity.id
_entity.type
_entity.pdbx_description
1 polymer ?
#
loop_
_entity_poly.entity_id
_entity_poly.type
_entity_poly.pdbx_seq_one_letter_code
_entity_poly.pdbx_strand_id
1 'polypeptide(L)' 'MIYLVLLFYFSISIYEVKHLYNNDLKREIPLYIFIMSISVIISSLEALNIEVPDPMIPFSKFLRMFNIF' A
#
# COMPACT_ATOMS: atom_id res chain seq x y z
N MET A 1 -5.15 5.83 -18.95
CA MET A 1 -5.21 6.31 -17.55
C MET A 1 -4.58 5.31 -16.59
N ILE A 2 -5.07 4.07 -16.53
CA ILE A 2 -4.53 3.00 -15.65
C ILE A 2 -3.02 2.74 -15.86
N TYR A 3 -2.54 2.73 -17.11
CA TYR A 3 -1.12 2.52 -17.41
C TYR A 3 -0.19 3.57 -16.76
N LEU A 4 -0.59 4.84 -16.78
CA LEU A 4 0.17 5.93 -16.17
C LEU A 4 0.19 5.83 -14.65
N VAL A 5 -0.93 5.45 -14.04
CA VAL A 5 -1.04 5.24 -12.60
C VAL A 5 -0.11 4.12 -12.16
N LEU A 6 -0.13 2.98 -12.85
CA LEU A 6 0.77 1.86 -12.56
C LEU A 6 2.25 2.25 -12.68
N LEU A 7 2.63 3.01 -13.71
CA LEU A 7 4.00 3.50 -13.88
C LEU A 7 4.45 4.38 -12.70
N PHE A 8 3.59 5.29 -12.24
CA PHE A 8 3.87 6.13 -11.09
C PHE A 8 4.08 5.31 -9.81
N TYR A 9 3.18 4.37 -9.53
CA TYR A 9 3.31 3.47 -8.38
C TYR A 9 4.59 2.64 -8.44
N PHE A 10 5.00 2.20 -9.64
CA PHE A 10 6.23 1.45 -9.84
C PHE A 10 7.48 2.31 -9.60
N SER A 11 7.49 3.54 -10.11
CA SER A 11 8.60 4.48 -9.87
C SER A 11 8.75 4.84 -8.39
N ILE A 12 7.64 5.11 -7.70
CA ILE A 12 7.64 5.39 -6.25
C ILE A 12 8.16 4.17 -5.48
N SER A 13 7.64 2.97 -5.79
CA SER A 13 8.05 1.74 -5.13
C SER A 13 9.54 1.46 -5.28
N ILE A 14 10.11 1.64 -6.47
CA ILE A 14 11.54 1.45 -6.70
C ILE A 14 12.37 2.45 -5.87
N TYR A 15 11.94 3.73 -5.85
CA TYR A 15 12.62 4.76 -5.09
C TYR A 15 12.63 4.46 -3.58
N GLU A 16 11.48 4.11 -3.01
CA GLU A 16 11.37 3.81 -1.58
C GLU A 16 12.04 2.50 -1.20
N VAL A 17 11.96 1.45 -2.02
CA VAL A 17 12.71 0.21 -1.77
C VAL A 17 14.21 0.48 -1.76
N LYS A 18 14.72 1.29 -2.70
CA LYS A 18 16.14 1.69 -2.71
C LYS A 18 16.50 2.51 -1.47
N HIS A 19 15.62 3.41 -1.04
CA HIS A 19 15.82 4.20 0.18
C HIS A 19 15.86 3.31 1.44
N LEU A 20 14.92 2.38 1.60
CA LEU A 20 14.90 1.43 2.71
C LEU A 20 16.14 0.53 2.72
N TYR A 21 16.57 0.09 1.54
CA TYR A 21 17.78 -0.72 1.39
C TYR A 21 19.05 0.03 1.82
N ASN A 22 19.16 1.31 1.42
CA ASN A 22 20.31 2.15 1.74
C ASN A 22 20.40 2.55 3.21
N ASN A 23 19.28 2.53 3.93
CA ASN A 23 19.19 2.87 5.36
C ASN A 23 19.15 1.64 6.29
N ASP A 24 19.53 0.46 5.79
CA ASP A 24 19.51 -0.82 6.53
C ASP A 24 18.13 -1.26 7.06
N LEU A 25 17.04 -0.66 6.57
CA LEU A 25 15.66 -1.01 6.90
C LEU A 25 15.14 -2.18 6.02
N LYS A 26 16.03 -3.12 5.65
CA LYS A 26 15.71 -4.22 4.73
C LYS A 26 14.58 -5.12 5.23
N ARG A 27 14.40 -5.20 6.56
CA ARG A 27 13.33 -5.96 7.20
C ARG A 27 11.94 -5.37 6.96
N GLU A 28 11.85 -4.08 6.63
CA GLU A 28 10.59 -3.36 6.40
C GLU A 28 10.16 -3.40 4.94
N ILE A 29 11.08 -3.71 4.01
CA ILE A 29 10.81 -3.83 2.57
C ILE A 29 9.62 -4.75 2.26
N PRO A 30 9.49 -5.96 2.84
CA PRO A 30 8.34 -6.83 2.57
C PRO A 30 7.01 -6.20 3.00
N LEU A 31 7.03 -5.49 4.13
CA LEU A 31 5.86 -4.85 4.72
C LEU A 31 5.45 -3.62 3.89
N TYR A 32 6.43 -2.86 3.41
CA TYR A 32 6.24 -1.78 2.45
C TYR A 32 5.62 -2.28 1.13
N ILE A 33 6.17 -3.35 0.54
CA ILE A 33 5.64 -3.95 -0.69
C ILE A 33 4.19 -4.40 -0.50
N PHE A 34 3.87 -4.97 0.66
CA PHE A 34 2.51 -5.39 0.99
C PHE A 34 1.52 -4.20 1.04
N ILE A 35 1.87 -3.12 1.74
CA ILE A 35 1.03 -1.90 1.83
C ILE A 35 0.85 -1.26 0.45
N MET A 36 1.91 -1.18 -0.35
CA MET A 36 1.84 -0.64 -1.71
C MET A 36 0.94 -1.48 -2.62
N SER A 37 0.96 -2.81 -2.48
CA SER A 37 0.10 -3.71 -3.25
C SER A 37 -1.38 -3.47 -2.93
N ILE A 38 -1.74 -3.31 -1.65
CA ILE A 38 -3.10 -2.96 -1.23
C ILE A 38 -3.51 -1.61 -1.82
N SER A 39 -2.61 -0.62 -1.79
CA SER A 39 -2.87 0.73 -2.31
C SER A 39 -3.18 0.72 -3.81
N VAL A 40 -2.44 -0.07 -4.60
CA VAL A 40 -2.71 -0.25 -6.03
C VAL A 40 -4.07 -0.89 -6.28
N ILE A 41 -4.46 -1.88 -5.47
CA ILE A 41 -5.78 -2.53 -5.57
C ILE A 41 -6.89 -1.52 -5.29
N ILE A 42 -6.79 -0.75 -4.20
CA ILE A 42 -7.78 0.26 -3.82
C ILE A 42 -7.90 1.32 -4.92
N SER A 43 -6.78 1.86 -5.39
CA SER A 43 -6.77 2.86 -6.47
C SER A 43 -7.38 2.31 -7.77
N SER A 44 -7.18 1.03 -8.06
CA SER A 44 -7.79 0.37 -9.23
C SER A 44 -9.29 0.20 -9.07
N LEU A 45 -9.77 -0.16 -7.87
CA LEU A 45 -11.21 -0.28 -7.57
C LEU A 45 -11.91 1.09 -7.66
N GLU A 46 -11.27 2.13 -7.12
CA GLU A 46 -11.76 3.51 -7.20
C GLU A 46 -11.84 3.99 -8.65
N ALA A 47 -10.83 3.71 -9.46
CA ALA A 47 -10.83 4.01 -10.89
C ALA A 47 -11.95 3.29 -11.68
N LEU A 48 -12.49 2.19 -11.14
CA LEU A 48 -13.63 1.46 -11.69
C LEU A 48 -14.99 1.93 -11.12
N ASN A 49 -15.02 3.00 -10.32
CA ASN A 49 -16.19 3.48 -9.58
C ASN A 49 -16.80 2.42 -8.64
N ILE A 50 -15.98 1.48 -8.16
CA ILE A 50 -16.39 0.57 -7.11
C ILE A 50 -16.14 1.28 -5.78
N GLU A 51 -17.20 1.56 -5.03
CA GLU A 51 -17.08 2.14 -3.69
C GLU A 51 -16.24 1.21 -2.82
N VAL A 52 -15.02 1.65 -2.50
CA VAL A 52 -14.19 1.01 -1.49
C VAL A 52 -14.58 1.65 -0.15
N PRO A 53 -15.24 0.91 0.77
CA PRO A 53 -15.55 1.44 2.08
C PRO A 53 -14.25 1.84 2.78
N ASP A 54 -14.29 2.94 3.53
CA ASP A 54 -13.13 3.57 4.14
C ASP A 54 -12.20 2.50 4.77
N PRO A 55 -10.97 2.34 4.26
CA PRO A 55 -10.06 1.26 4.68
C PRO A 55 -9.69 1.35 6.16
N MET A 56 -9.89 2.51 6.81
CA MET A 56 -9.76 2.63 8.26
C MET A 56 -10.77 1.79 9.05
N ILE A 57 -11.94 1.48 8.49
CA ILE A 57 -12.97 0.68 9.17
C ILE A 57 -12.51 -0.78 9.36
N PRO A 58 -12.10 -1.53 8.32
CA PRO A 58 -11.55 -2.87 8.51
C PRO A 58 -10.18 -2.87 9.21
N PHE A 59 -9.33 -1.85 8.99
CA PHE A 59 -8.02 -1.78 9.63
C PHE A 59 -8.13 -1.54 11.15
N SER A 60 -9.01 -0.64 11.59
CA SER A 60 -9.28 -0.44 13.02
C SER A 60 -9.88 -1.69 13.69
N LYS A 61 -10.75 -2.41 12.97
CA LYS A 61 -11.32 -3.67 13.44
C LYS A 61 -10.26 -4.78 13.55
N PHE A 62 -9.33 -4.82 12.60
CA PHE A 62 -8.17 -5.72 12.63
C PHE A 62 -7.23 -5.39 13.79
N LEU A 63 -6.87 -4.12 14.00
CA LEU A 63 -6.03 -3.70 15.13
C LEU A 63 -6.67 -4.01 16.50
N ARG A 64 -7.99 -3.84 16.64
CA ARG A 64 -8.73 -4.29 17.83
C ARG A 64 -8.67 -5.79 18.02
N MET A 65 -8.74 -6.57 16.94
CA MET A 65 -8.68 -8.04 17.01
C MET A 65 -7.32 -8.53 17.53
N PHE A 66 -6.25 -7.78 17.30
CA PHE A 66 -4.91 -8.06 17.82
C PHE A 66 -4.60 -7.38 19.16
N ASN A 67 -5.57 -6.71 19.79
CA ASN A 67 -5.44 -6.06 21.10
C ASN A 67 -4.31 -5.01 21.15
N ILE A 68 -4.06 -4.35 20.01
CA ILE A 68 -3.03 -3.30 19.88
C ILE A 68 -3.59 -1.92 20.32
N PHE A 69 -4.90 -1.81 20.55
CA PHE A 69 -5.61 -0.67 21.14
C PHE A 69 -6.82 -1.11 21.96
#